data_AF-A0A2W6ZPL4-F1
#
_entry.id   AF-A0A2W6ZPL4-F1
#
_cell.length_a   1.000
_cell.length_b   1.000
_cell.length_c   1.000
_cell.angle_alpha   90.00
_cell.angle_beta   90.00
_cell.angle_gamma   90.00
#
_symmetry.space_group_name_H-M   'P 1'
#
loop_
_entity.id
_entity.type
_entity.pdbx_description
1 polymer ?
#
loop_
_entity_poly.entity_id
_entity_poly.type
_entity_poly.pdbx_seq_one_letter_code
_entity_poly.pdbx_strand_id
1 'polypeptide(L)'
;MGRKALTVEAANQRLDAAQMGLRLYQRGEKLSLRGTLPPRPDSKETRPKQQFITLGVYANPAGIEYAEAEAFRLGALLAQKRFDWREVEPDTKENSETCQAWINRFQQDWQKQQEGDEDAIALRWREQFWYPAFKWLPPTAKLTPLLLDDVVDRWKPNSRSRQVACQKLQRLADFAGIESKSSPSK
;
A
#
# COMPACT_ATOMS: atom_id res chain seq x y z
N MET A 1 -7.16 1.80 43.26
CA MET A 1 -7.00 1.34 41.87
C MET A 1 -5.60 0.76 41.74
N GLY A 2 -5.47 -0.56 41.49
CA GLY A 2 -4.17 -1.22 41.38
C GLY A 2 -3.39 -0.68 40.19
N ARG A 3 -2.09 -0.40 40.36
CA ARG A 3 -1.21 0.02 39.27
C ARG A 3 -1.18 -1.08 38.20
N LYS A 4 -1.64 -0.76 36.99
CA LYS A 4 -1.51 -1.64 35.83
C LYS A 4 -0.02 -1.85 35.56
N ALA A 5 0.44 -3.09 35.57
CA ALA A 5 1.81 -3.40 35.16
C ALA A 5 1.93 -3.19 33.64
N LEU A 6 2.78 -2.25 33.25
CA LEU A 6 3.04 -1.86 31.86
C LEU A 6 4.30 -2.57 31.34
N THR A 7 4.24 -3.90 31.39
CA THR A 7 5.22 -4.79 30.74
C THR A 7 4.53 -5.61 29.65
N VAL A 8 5.30 -6.08 28.68
CA VAL A 8 4.78 -6.90 27.57
C VAL A 8 4.15 -8.20 28.11
N GLU A 9 4.75 -8.81 29.13
CA GLU A 9 4.26 -10.04 29.75
C GLU A 9 2.90 -9.81 30.43
N ALA A 10 2.78 -8.74 31.20
CA ALA A 10 1.54 -8.42 31.90
C ALA A 10 0.41 -8.06 30.90
N ALA A 11 0.73 -7.37 29.80
CA ALA A 11 -0.21 -7.13 28.71
C ALA A 11 -0.65 -8.43 28.04
N ASN A 12 0.28 -9.34 27.74
CA ASN A 12 -0.03 -10.64 27.15
C ASN A 12 -0.90 -11.51 28.06
N GLN A 13 -0.68 -11.51 29.38
CA GLN A 13 -1.55 -12.20 30.33
C GLN A 13 -3.00 -11.69 30.27
N ARG A 14 -3.19 -10.37 30.13
CA ARG A 14 -4.52 -9.76 29.99
C ARG A 14 -5.18 -10.12 28.66
N LEU A 15 -4.42 -10.14 27.56
CA LEU A 15 -4.92 -10.55 26.25
C LEU A 15 -5.28 -12.04 26.19
N ASP A 16 -4.47 -12.90 26.82
CA ASP A 16 -4.74 -14.32 26.93
C ASP A 16 -5.99 -14.58 27.78
N ALA A 17 -6.16 -13.88 28.91
CA ALA A 17 -7.35 -13.96 29.76
C ALA A 17 -8.64 -13.54 29.02
N ALA A 18 -8.53 -12.58 28.10
CA ALA A 18 -9.63 -12.14 27.24
C ALA A 18 -9.80 -12.99 25.96
N GLN A 19 -8.94 -14.01 25.75
CA GLN A 19 -8.96 -14.88 24.57
C GLN A 19 -8.88 -14.13 23.23
N MET A 20 -8.12 -13.03 23.18
CA MET A 20 -8.03 -12.18 21.98
C MET A 20 -7.31 -12.84 20.78
N GLY A 21 -6.54 -13.89 21.01
CA GLY A 21 -5.79 -14.59 19.94
C GLY A 21 -4.61 -13.79 19.37
N LEU A 22 -4.31 -12.62 19.95
CA LEU A 22 -3.19 -11.75 19.61
C LEU A 22 -2.29 -11.55 20.84
N ARG A 23 -0.99 -11.43 20.60
CA ARG A 23 0.03 -11.18 21.62
C ARG A 23 0.95 -10.05 21.20
N LEU A 24 1.35 -9.22 22.15
CA LEU A 24 2.43 -8.26 21.98
C LEU A 24 3.76 -9.03 21.86
N TYR A 25 4.58 -8.57 20.91
CA TYR A 25 5.90 -9.07 20.64
C TYR A 25 6.85 -7.89 20.46
N GLN A 26 7.93 -7.86 21.25
CA GLN A 26 8.95 -6.83 21.15
C GLN A 26 10.04 -7.26 20.17
N ARG A 27 10.33 -6.42 19.18
CA ARG A 27 11.45 -6.56 18.23
C ARG A 27 12.40 -5.39 18.41
N GLY A 28 13.50 -5.64 19.13
CA GLY A 28 14.41 -4.58 19.55
C GLY A 28 13.67 -3.57 20.42
N GLU A 29 13.61 -2.31 19.98
CA GLU A 29 12.92 -1.25 20.70
C GLU A 29 11.45 -1.08 20.33
N LYS A 30 10.95 -1.76 19.30
CA LYS A 30 9.59 -1.57 18.77
C LYS A 30 8.66 -2.72 19.12
N LEU A 31 7.36 -2.42 19.21
CA LEU A 31 6.31 -3.40 19.45
C LEU A 31 5.61 -3.83 18.16
N SER A 32 5.18 -5.09 18.15
CA SER A 32 4.39 -5.72 17.11
C SER A 32 3.33 -6.60 17.74
N LEU A 33 2.26 -6.90 17.02
CA LEU A 33 1.29 -7.93 17.41
C LEU A 33 1.57 -9.21 16.63
N ARG A 34 1.45 -10.35 17.29
CA ARG A 34 1.57 -11.68 16.68
C ARG A 34 0.29 -12.46 16.92
N GLY A 35 -0.23 -13.08 15.87
CA GLY A 35 -1.34 -14.03 15.98
C GLY A 35 -1.64 -14.71 14.66
N THR A 36 -2.68 -15.55 14.65
CA THR A 36 -3.17 -16.20 13.43
C THR A 36 -4.09 -15.24 12.70
N LEU A 37 -3.65 -14.74 11.56
CA LEU A 37 -4.34 -13.71 10.79
C LEU A 37 -4.78 -14.26 9.43
N PRO A 38 -5.84 -13.69 8.81
CA PRO A 38 -6.19 -13.97 7.43
C PRO A 38 -5.00 -13.72 6.49
N PRO A 39 -4.91 -14.39 5.34
CA PRO A 39 -3.84 -14.13 4.38
C PRO A 39 -3.85 -12.66 3.94
N ARG A 40 -2.65 -12.10 3.67
CA ARG A 40 -2.53 -10.75 3.14
C ARG A 40 -3.12 -10.71 1.72
N PRO A 41 -3.78 -9.61 1.31
CA PRO A 41 -4.46 -9.52 0.02
C PRO A 41 -3.54 -9.70 -1.19
N ASP A 42 -2.25 -9.38 -1.06
CA ASP A 42 -1.21 -9.50 -2.09
C ASP A 42 -0.43 -10.83 -2.04
N SER A 43 -0.74 -11.69 -1.06
CA SER A 43 -0.05 -12.96 -0.88
C SER A 43 -0.66 -14.06 -1.74
N LYS A 44 0.18 -15.01 -2.18
CA LYS A 44 -0.29 -16.31 -2.74
C LYS A 44 -0.97 -17.20 -1.69
N GLU A 45 -1.00 -16.71 -0.45
CA GLU A 45 -1.64 -17.23 0.75
C GLU A 45 -3.13 -17.49 0.63
N THR A 46 -3.62 -18.74 0.75
CA THR A 46 -5.07 -19.01 0.82
C THR A 46 -5.58 -19.34 2.22
N ARG A 47 -4.68 -19.65 3.18
CA ARG A 47 -5.05 -20.07 4.54
C ARG A 47 -4.54 -19.08 5.60
N PRO A 48 -5.30 -18.87 6.69
CA PRO A 48 -4.80 -18.11 7.84
C PRO A 48 -3.52 -18.73 8.41
N LYS A 49 -2.56 -17.89 8.77
CA LYS A 49 -1.28 -18.32 9.34
C LYS A 49 -0.79 -17.35 10.41
N GLN A 50 0.18 -17.79 11.21
CA GLN A 50 0.81 -16.91 12.18
C GLN A 50 1.58 -15.79 11.46
N GLN A 51 1.22 -14.55 11.76
CA GLN A 51 1.79 -13.36 11.15
C GLN A 51 2.05 -12.28 12.20
N PHE A 52 2.83 -11.28 11.81
CA PHE A 52 3.12 -10.11 12.62
C PHE A 52 2.47 -8.87 12.00
N ILE A 53 1.95 -8.01 12.87
CA ILE A 53 1.49 -6.65 12.57
C ILE A 53 2.47 -5.70 13.26
N THR A 54 3.14 -4.84 12.49
CA THR A 54 4.06 -3.86 13.06
C THR A 54 3.29 -2.63 13.50
N LEU A 55 3.40 -2.24 14.78
CA LEU A 55 2.67 -1.08 15.30
C LEU A 55 3.45 0.24 15.18
N GLY A 56 4.76 0.17 14.93
CA GLY A 56 5.61 1.35 14.81
C GLY A 56 5.91 2.09 16.12
N VAL A 57 5.35 1.64 17.26
CA VAL A 57 5.55 2.25 18.59
C VAL A 57 6.70 1.62 19.36
N TYR A 58 7.31 2.40 20.26
CA TYR A 58 8.38 1.94 21.14
C TYR A 58 7.87 1.05 22.28
N ALA A 59 8.72 0.17 22.79
CA ALA A 59 8.47 -0.69 23.95
C ALA A 59 8.61 0.07 25.29
N ASN A 60 7.95 1.23 25.38
CA ASN A 60 7.83 2.02 26.60
C ASN A 60 6.40 1.90 27.17
N PRO A 61 6.14 2.38 28.40
CA PRO A 61 4.83 2.22 29.04
C PRO A 61 3.65 2.70 28.19
N ALA A 62 3.77 3.86 27.54
CA ALA A 62 2.73 4.40 26.66
C ALA A 62 2.53 3.55 25.39
N GLY A 63 3.62 3.06 24.79
CA GLY A 63 3.57 2.17 23.63
C GLY A 63 2.96 0.81 23.96
N ILE A 64 3.17 0.30 25.18
CA ILE A 64 2.54 -0.95 25.66
C ILE A 64 1.03 -0.76 25.85
N GLU A 65 0.59 0.36 26.42
CA GLU A 65 -0.84 0.67 26.55
C GLU A 65 -1.52 0.78 25.18
N TYR A 66 -0.90 1.50 24.25
CA TYR A 66 -1.38 1.61 22.87
C TYR A 66 -1.44 0.23 22.20
N ALA A 67 -0.37 -0.56 22.28
CA ALA A 67 -0.30 -1.87 21.66
C ALA A 67 -1.33 -2.85 22.23
N GLU A 68 -1.60 -2.78 23.54
CA GLU A 68 -2.64 -3.58 24.19
C GLU A 68 -4.04 -3.17 23.71
N ALA A 69 -4.34 -1.87 23.67
CA ALA A 69 -5.63 -1.37 23.17
C ALA A 69 -5.86 -1.78 21.70
N GLU A 70 -4.82 -1.68 20.87
CA GLU A 70 -4.88 -2.09 19.47
C GLU A 70 -5.06 -3.60 19.32
N ALA A 71 -4.44 -4.41 20.17
CA ALA A 71 -4.68 -5.85 20.21
C ALA A 71 -6.14 -6.19 20.54
N PHE A 72 -6.78 -5.47 21.47
CA PHE A 72 -8.21 -5.63 21.74
C PHE A 72 -9.08 -5.24 20.54
N ARG A 73 -8.79 -4.10 19.90
CA ARG A 73 -9.52 -3.62 18.71
C ARG A 73 -9.46 -4.66 17.59
N LEU A 74 -8.25 -5.12 17.25
CA LEU A 74 -8.03 -6.08 16.18
C LEU A 74 -8.53 -7.49 16.53
N GLY A 75 -8.39 -7.91 17.79
CA GLY A 75 -8.93 -9.16 18.28
C GLY A 75 -10.46 -9.22 18.13
N ALA A 76 -11.15 -8.13 18.45
CA ALA A 76 -12.59 -8.02 18.24
C ALA A 76 -12.99 -8.11 16.76
N LEU A 77 -12.21 -7.52 15.84
CA LEU A 77 -12.43 -7.63 14.39
C LEU A 77 -12.21 -9.05 13.88
N LEU A 78 -11.18 -9.75 14.37
CA LEU A 78 -10.90 -11.14 14.04
C LEU A 78 -12.03 -12.05 14.51
N ALA A 79 -12.51 -11.88 15.74
CA ALA A 79 -13.63 -12.65 16.30
C ALA A 79 -14.92 -12.45 15.48
N GLN A 80 -15.15 -11.24 14.97
CA GLN A 80 -16.29 -10.91 14.11
C GLN A 80 -16.09 -11.33 12.63
N LYS A 81 -14.93 -11.88 12.26
CA LYS A 81 -14.53 -12.14 10.86
C LYS A 81 -14.60 -10.90 9.95
N ARG A 82 -14.37 -9.72 10.54
CA ARG A 82 -14.38 -8.41 9.86
C ARG A 82 -12.99 -7.78 9.74
N PHE A 83 -11.95 -8.54 10.06
CA PHE A 83 -10.58 -8.06 9.96
C PHE A 83 -10.23 -7.73 8.50
N ASP A 84 -9.72 -6.52 8.28
CA ASP A 84 -9.25 -6.04 6.99
C ASP A 84 -7.82 -5.50 7.14
N TRP A 85 -6.89 -6.08 6.36
CA TRP A 85 -5.48 -5.67 6.37
C TRP A 85 -5.27 -4.19 6.04
N ARG A 86 -6.17 -3.60 5.24
CA ARG A 86 -6.10 -2.18 4.83
C ARG A 86 -6.31 -1.21 6.00
N GLU A 87 -6.96 -1.65 7.08
CA GLU A 87 -7.15 -0.82 8.29
C GLU A 87 -5.95 -0.87 9.24
N VAL A 88 -5.09 -1.88 9.10
CA VAL A 88 -4.03 -2.21 10.06
C VAL A 88 -2.67 -1.81 9.54
N GLU A 89 -2.45 -2.12 8.28
CA GLU A 89 -1.36 -1.62 7.49
C GLU A 89 -2.02 -0.77 6.41
N PRO A 90 -2.49 0.44 6.75
CA PRO A 90 -2.87 1.39 5.72
C PRO A 90 -1.64 1.49 4.84
N ASP A 91 -1.77 1.02 3.61
CA ASP A 91 -0.66 0.78 2.72
C ASP A 91 0.32 1.94 2.83
N THR A 92 1.46 1.69 3.47
CA THR A 92 2.49 2.71 3.70
C THR A 92 3.17 3.11 2.38
N LYS A 93 2.66 2.58 1.27
CA LYS A 93 2.96 2.91 -0.13
C LYS A 93 1.69 3.03 -1.02
N GLU A 94 0.47 3.10 -0.49
CA GLU A 94 -0.67 3.51 -1.34
C GLU A 94 -0.68 5.02 -1.41
N ASN A 95 -0.16 5.50 -2.53
CA ASN A 95 -0.46 6.80 -3.07
C ASN A 95 -1.95 7.15 -2.89
N SER A 96 -2.22 7.97 -1.87
CA SER A 96 -3.55 8.54 -1.61
C SER A 96 -3.98 9.52 -2.71
N GLU A 97 -3.04 9.95 -3.55
CA GLU A 97 -3.25 10.84 -4.67
C GLU A 97 -3.91 10.13 -5.86
N THR A 98 -4.83 10.84 -6.51
CA THR A 98 -5.56 10.34 -7.68
C THR A 98 -4.65 10.22 -8.91
N CYS A 99 -5.07 9.47 -9.93
CA CYS A 99 -4.34 9.39 -11.19
C CYS A 99 -4.08 10.78 -11.79
N GLN A 100 -5.05 11.69 -11.72
CA GLN A 100 -4.86 13.05 -12.24
C GLN A 100 -3.79 13.83 -11.47
N ALA A 101 -3.74 13.69 -10.13
CA ALA A 101 -2.72 14.33 -9.31
C ALA A 101 -1.32 13.83 -9.69
N TRP A 102 -1.14 12.51 -9.86
CA TRP A 102 0.12 11.93 -10.33
C TRP A 102 0.51 12.37 -11.73
N ILE A 103 -0.43 12.39 -12.66
CA ILE A 103 -0.19 12.84 -14.04
C ILE A 103 0.27 14.30 -14.03
N ASN A 104 -0.37 15.18 -13.25
CA ASN A 104 0.00 16.58 -13.16
C ASN A 104 1.41 16.77 -12.59
N ARG A 105 1.76 16.04 -11.52
CA ARG A 105 3.10 16.10 -10.92
C ARG A 105 4.16 15.59 -11.87
N PHE A 106 3.91 14.46 -12.53
CA PHE A 106 4.81 13.91 -13.54
C PHE A 106 4.98 14.87 -14.72
N GLN A 107 3.90 15.51 -15.17
CA GLN A 107 3.95 16.51 -16.23
C GLN A 107 4.84 17.69 -15.85
N GLN A 108 4.65 18.24 -14.65
CA GLN A 108 5.46 19.35 -14.16
C GLN A 108 6.94 18.99 -14.05
N ASP A 109 7.26 17.80 -13.54
CA ASP A 109 8.65 17.33 -13.45
C ASP A 109 9.27 17.14 -14.83
N TRP A 110 8.54 16.50 -15.75
CA TRP A 110 8.99 16.30 -17.12
C TRP A 110 9.17 17.62 -17.88
N GLN A 111 8.25 18.58 -17.71
CA GLN A 111 8.31 19.91 -18.35
C GLN A 111 9.53 20.71 -17.89
N LYS A 112 9.92 20.64 -16.62
CA LYS A 112 11.14 21.30 -16.10
C LYS A 112 12.43 20.82 -16.79
N GLN A 113 12.41 19.61 -17.37
CA GLN A 113 13.54 19.03 -18.08
C GLN A 113 13.50 19.34 -19.60
N GLN A 114 12.46 20.01 -20.08
CA GLN A 114 12.34 20.37 -21.50
C GLN A 114 12.83 21.80 -21.73
N GLU A 115 13.51 21.99 -22.86
CA GLU A 115 13.87 23.31 -23.37
C GLU A 115 13.11 23.59 -24.68
N GLY A 116 12.79 24.86 -24.90
CA GLY A 116 12.16 25.36 -26.12
C GLY A 116 10.75 25.94 -25.90
N ASP A 117 10.04 26.08 -27.01
CA ASP A 117 8.72 26.70 -27.07
C ASP A 117 7.64 25.90 -26.32
N GLU A 118 6.74 26.61 -25.63
CA GLU A 118 5.71 26.02 -24.77
C GLU A 118 4.72 25.16 -25.55
N ASP A 119 4.30 25.59 -26.75
CA ASP A 119 3.36 24.85 -27.58
C ASP A 119 4.00 23.56 -28.11
N ALA A 120 5.28 23.62 -28.49
CA ALA A 120 6.04 22.44 -28.87
C ALA A 120 6.24 21.45 -27.71
N ILE A 121 6.43 21.93 -26.48
CA ILE A 121 6.50 21.09 -25.27
C ILE A 121 5.15 20.43 -24.99
N ALA A 122 4.06 21.19 -25.08
CA ALA A 122 2.70 20.68 -24.88
C ALA A 122 2.31 19.62 -25.91
N LEU A 123 2.69 19.79 -27.18
CA LEU A 123 2.46 18.81 -28.23
C LEU A 123 3.23 17.51 -27.95
N ARG A 124 4.52 17.62 -27.63
CA ARG A 124 5.37 16.47 -27.27
C ARG A 124 4.80 15.68 -26.10
N TRP A 125 4.31 16.35 -25.07
CA TRP A 125 3.63 15.70 -23.95
C TRP A 125 2.41 14.89 -24.40
N ARG A 126 1.55 15.50 -25.23
CA ARG A 126 0.32 14.85 -25.71
C ARG A 126 0.62 13.59 -26.52
N GLU A 127 1.59 13.68 -27.42
CA GLU A 127 1.98 12.57 -28.30
C GLU A 127 2.72 11.47 -27.55
N GLN A 128 3.59 11.82 -26.60
CA GLN A 128 4.48 10.87 -25.94
C GLN A 128 3.82 10.14 -24.76
N PHE A 129 2.93 10.81 -24.01
CA PHE A 129 2.38 10.28 -22.76
C PHE A 129 0.86 10.23 -22.76
N TRP A 130 0.19 11.32 -23.17
CA TRP A 130 -1.26 11.43 -23.05
C TRP A 130 -2.01 10.42 -23.93
N TYR A 131 -1.87 10.50 -25.25
CA TYR A 131 -2.59 9.61 -26.17
C TYR A 131 -2.18 8.14 -26.07
N PRO A 132 -0.88 7.81 -25.87
CA PRO A 132 -0.48 6.41 -25.78
C PRO A 132 -0.98 5.69 -24.52
N ALA A 133 -1.14 6.40 -23.39
CA ALA A 133 -1.45 5.76 -22.12
C ALA A 133 -2.35 6.60 -21.20
N PHE A 134 -1.96 7.82 -20.84
CA PHE A 134 -2.55 8.52 -19.69
C PHE A 134 -4.01 8.95 -19.89
N LYS A 135 -4.45 9.15 -21.14
CA LYS A 135 -5.86 9.42 -21.48
C LYS A 135 -6.82 8.35 -20.94
N TRP A 136 -6.35 7.12 -20.78
CA TRP A 136 -7.17 5.98 -20.37
C TRP A 136 -7.22 5.77 -18.86
N LEU A 137 -6.46 6.57 -18.08
CA LEU A 137 -6.50 6.52 -16.64
C LEU A 137 -7.71 7.31 -16.10
N PRO A 138 -8.53 6.72 -15.22
CA PRO A 138 -9.64 7.43 -14.58
C PRO A 138 -9.12 8.54 -13.65
N PRO A 139 -9.49 9.81 -13.84
CA PRO A 139 -8.83 10.96 -13.20
C PRO A 139 -9.03 11.02 -11.68
N THR A 140 -10.16 10.49 -11.18
CA THR A 140 -10.55 10.50 -9.77
C THR A 140 -10.18 9.21 -9.04
N ALA A 141 -9.79 8.16 -9.75
CA ALA A 141 -9.38 6.91 -9.13
C ALA A 141 -7.98 7.03 -8.52
N LYS A 142 -7.69 6.21 -7.52
CA LYS A 142 -6.33 6.07 -6.99
C LYS A 142 -5.44 5.36 -8.00
N LEU A 143 -4.18 5.78 -8.08
CA LEU A 143 -3.19 5.11 -8.90
C LEU A 143 -2.71 3.84 -8.18
N THR A 144 -3.18 2.67 -8.61
CA THR A 144 -2.81 1.37 -8.03
C THR A 144 -2.22 0.44 -9.10
N PRO A 145 -1.40 -0.57 -8.74
CA PRO A 145 -0.89 -1.56 -9.69
C PRO A 145 -1.99 -2.24 -10.50
N LEU A 146 -3.08 -2.64 -9.82
CA LEU A 146 -4.22 -3.32 -10.46
C LEU A 146 -4.89 -2.44 -11.52
N LEU A 147 -5.05 -1.14 -11.23
CA LEU A 147 -5.60 -0.20 -12.20
C LEU A 147 -4.71 -0.06 -13.45
N LEU A 148 -3.38 -0.09 -13.27
CA LEU A 148 -2.45 -0.03 -14.39
C LEU A 148 -2.56 -1.27 -15.29
N ASP A 149 -2.66 -2.45 -14.68
CA ASP A 149 -2.85 -3.73 -15.40
C ASP A 149 -4.19 -3.72 -16.18
N ASP A 150 -5.29 -3.29 -15.55
CA ASP A 150 -6.60 -3.16 -16.19
C ASP A 150 -6.57 -2.21 -17.40
N VAL A 151 -5.78 -1.14 -17.34
CA VAL A 151 -5.62 -0.21 -18.46
C VAL A 151 -4.85 -0.87 -19.61
N VAL A 152 -3.81 -1.64 -19.31
CA VAL A 152 -3.00 -2.36 -20.31
C VAL A 152 -3.81 -3.41 -21.08
N ASP A 153 -4.78 -4.04 -20.44
CA ASP A 153 -5.62 -5.08 -21.05
C ASP A 153 -6.58 -4.56 -22.13
N ARG A 154 -6.68 -3.23 -22.28
CA ARG A 154 -7.39 -2.60 -23.41
C ARG A 154 -6.75 -2.89 -24.76
N TRP A 155 -5.45 -3.19 -24.78
CA TRP A 155 -4.74 -3.50 -26.01
C TRP A 155 -4.57 -5.00 -26.18
N LYS A 156 -4.61 -5.45 -27.44
CA LYS A 156 -4.35 -6.85 -27.78
C LYS A 156 -2.99 -7.31 -27.23
N PRO A 157 -2.90 -8.53 -26.68
CA PRO A 157 -1.64 -9.15 -26.32
C PRO A 157 -0.62 -9.06 -27.47
N ASN A 158 0.65 -8.82 -27.13
CA ASN A 158 1.79 -8.71 -28.06
C ASN A 158 1.73 -7.58 -29.11
N SER A 159 0.80 -6.62 -28.98
CA SER A 159 0.76 -5.47 -29.89
C SER A 159 1.84 -4.42 -29.54
N ARG A 160 2.36 -3.73 -30.56
CA ARG A 160 3.30 -2.61 -30.39
C ARG A 160 2.69 -1.50 -29.54
N SER A 161 1.40 -1.22 -29.70
CA SER A 161 0.68 -0.23 -28.88
C SER A 161 0.64 -0.62 -27.40
N ARG A 162 0.45 -1.90 -27.08
CA ARG A 162 0.53 -2.42 -25.70
C ARG A 162 1.91 -2.19 -25.11
N GLN A 163 2.97 -2.52 -25.84
CA GLN A 163 4.35 -2.31 -25.37
C GLN A 163 4.63 -0.84 -25.04
N VAL A 164 4.19 0.08 -25.92
CA VAL A 164 4.33 1.52 -25.70
C VAL A 164 3.52 1.95 -24.48
N ALA A 165 2.26 1.53 -24.35
CA ALA A 165 1.41 1.85 -23.21
C ALA A 165 2.02 1.37 -21.88
N CYS A 166 2.45 0.11 -21.81
CA CYS A 166 3.15 -0.45 -20.65
C CYS A 166 4.38 0.39 -20.27
N GLN A 167 5.20 0.77 -21.25
CA GLN A 167 6.38 1.59 -20.98
C GLN A 167 6.02 2.96 -20.38
N LYS A 168 4.96 3.62 -20.87
CA LYS A 168 4.54 4.92 -20.33
C LYS A 168 3.93 4.80 -18.93
N LEU A 169 3.10 3.79 -18.71
CA LEU A 169 2.48 3.51 -17.41
C LEU A 169 3.53 3.12 -16.37
N GLN A 170 4.54 2.32 -16.76
CA GLN A 170 5.66 1.97 -15.87
C GLN A 170 6.43 3.21 -15.43
N ARG A 171 6.72 4.16 -16.34
CA ARG A 171 7.39 5.42 -15.95
C ARG A 171 6.59 6.23 -14.94
N LEU A 172 5.26 6.26 -15.07
CA LEU A 172 4.39 6.92 -14.09
C LEU A 172 4.41 6.17 -12.75
N ALA A 173 4.37 4.84 -12.77
CA ALA A 173 4.43 4.00 -11.58
C ALA A 173 5.75 4.17 -10.83
N ASP A 174 6.89 4.17 -11.55
CA ASP A 174 8.22 4.38 -10.99
C ASP A 174 8.33 5.76 -10.34
N PHE A 175 7.82 6.81 -11.00
CA PHE A 175 7.76 8.16 -10.44
C PHE A 175 6.89 8.25 -9.18
N ALA A 176 5.79 7.51 -9.17
CA ALA A 176 4.88 7.44 -8.04
C ALA A 176 5.38 6.47 -6.93
N GLY A 177 6.52 5.80 -7.09
CA GLY A 177 7.04 4.84 -6.12
C GLY A 177 6.19 3.57 -5.98
N ILE A 178 5.35 3.29 -6.97
CA ILE A 178 4.52 2.08 -7.03
C ILE A 178 5.37 0.95 -7.61
N GLU A 179 5.61 -0.10 -6.82
CA GLU A 179 6.26 -1.32 -7.32
C GLU A 179 5.31 -2.07 -8.27
N SER A 180 5.33 -1.66 -9.53
CA SER A 180 4.63 -2.35 -10.63
C SER A 180 5.45 -3.57 -11.07
N LYS A 181 4.85 -4.77 -11.00
CA LYS A 181 5.41 -6.02 -11.56
C LYS A 181 5.29 -6.10 -13.09
N SER A 182 5.04 -4.99 -13.80
CA SER A 182 4.98 -4.99 -15.26
C SER A 182 6.39 -4.95 -15.87
N SER A 183 7.18 -5.98 -15.60
CA SER A 183 8.36 -6.27 -16.44
C SER A 183 7.81 -6.65 -17.83
N PRO A 184 8.22 -5.97 -18.92
CA PRO A 184 7.92 -6.48 -20.26
C PRO A 184 8.65 -7.81 -20.36
N SER A 185 7.91 -8.91 -20.38
CA SER A 185 8.47 -10.22 -20.68
C SER A 185 9.31 -10.09 -21.96
N LYS A 186 10.61 -10.33 -21.83
CA LYS A 186 11.53 -10.50 -22.97
C LYS A 186 11.05 -11.64 -23.86
#